data_AF-A0A2T7D355-F1
#
_entry.id   AF-A0A2T7D355-F1
#
_cell.length_a   1.000
_cell.length_b   1.000
_cell.length_c   1.000
_cell.angle_alpha   90.00
_cell.angle_beta   90.00
_cell.angle_gamma   90.00
#
_symmetry.space_group_name_H-M   'P 1'
#
loop_
_entity.id
_entity.type
_entity.pdbx_description
1 polymer ?
#
loop_
_entity_poly.entity_id
_entity_poly.type
_entity_poly.pdbx_seq_one_letter_code
_entity_poly.pdbx_strand_id
1 'polypeptide(L)'
;MATGAAAAANASQQQRQARFEAKHAELLSEARGVAREFGVDVCAVAFRPDGTAARHEFLGVAREARAVGRIRRAVARDVSAMGLREVAEHERQLRALRAVVERELQAKAAARDKATKAAGAAAGDKRAPEQQQQQAGGAGDSKIRRIIIG
;
A
#
# COMPACT_ATOMS: atom_id res chain seq x y z
N MET A 1 21.30 -31.49 -57.47
CA MET A 1 20.69 -32.03 -56.23
C MET A 1 20.72 -31.01 -55.08
N ALA A 2 20.21 -29.79 -55.27
CA ALA A 2 20.30 -28.70 -54.28
C ALA A 2 18.95 -28.37 -53.59
N THR A 3 17.87 -29.02 -53.99
CA THR A 3 16.49 -28.72 -53.52
C THR A 3 16.16 -29.32 -52.15
N GLY A 4 16.79 -30.42 -51.76
CA GLY A 4 16.53 -31.10 -50.48
C GLY A 4 17.03 -30.32 -49.25
N ALA A 5 18.17 -29.63 -49.35
CA ALA A 5 18.75 -28.89 -48.23
C ALA A 5 17.95 -27.61 -47.89
N ALA A 6 17.46 -26.89 -48.91
CA ALA A 6 16.61 -25.72 -48.72
C ALA A 6 15.24 -26.08 -48.13
N ALA A 7 14.65 -27.21 -48.54
CA ALA A 7 13.40 -27.70 -47.98
C ALA A 7 13.53 -28.12 -46.51
N ALA A 8 14.62 -28.81 -46.14
CA ALA A 8 14.90 -29.19 -44.76
C ALA A 8 15.15 -27.98 -43.85
N ALA A 9 15.86 -26.96 -44.34
CA ALA A 9 16.08 -25.72 -43.61
C ALA A 9 14.75 -24.98 -43.33
N ASN A 10 13.89 -24.84 -44.35
CA ASN A 10 12.57 -24.21 -44.21
C ASN A 10 11.67 -24.96 -43.23
N ALA A 11 11.64 -26.30 -43.27
CA ALA A 11 10.86 -27.12 -42.34
C ALA A 11 11.35 -26.93 -40.89
N SER A 12 12.67 -26.87 -40.67
CA SER A 12 13.24 -26.65 -39.34
C SER A 12 12.91 -25.25 -38.79
N GLN A 13 12.88 -24.24 -39.66
CA GLN A 13 12.54 -22.86 -39.29
C GLN A 13 11.06 -22.73 -38.97
N GLN A 14 10.17 -23.34 -39.76
CA GLN A 14 8.73 -23.39 -39.47
C GLN A 14 8.44 -24.08 -38.13
N GLN A 15 9.13 -25.18 -37.83
CA GLN A 15 8.96 -25.88 -36.56
C GLN A 15 9.42 -25.03 -35.36
N ARG A 16 10.52 -24.29 -35.50
CA ARG A 16 10.99 -23.35 -34.47
C ARG A 16 10.01 -22.20 -34.26
N GLN A 17 9.48 -21.66 -35.36
CA GLN A 17 8.48 -20.58 -35.31
C GLN A 17 7.19 -21.03 -34.63
N ALA A 18 6.65 -22.19 -35.00
CA ALA A 18 5.44 -22.74 -34.39
C ALA A 18 5.61 -23.02 -32.88
N ARG A 19 6.79 -23.52 -32.48
CA ARG A 19 7.10 -23.73 -31.05
C ARG A 19 7.19 -22.40 -30.29
N PHE A 20 7.80 -21.38 -30.89
CA PHE A 20 7.85 -20.05 -30.31
C PHE A 20 6.44 -19.50 -30.11
N GLU A 21 5.58 -19.55 -31.12
CA GLU A 21 4.21 -19.03 -31.05
C GLU A 21 3.38 -19.73 -29.97
N ALA A 22 3.49 -21.06 -29.87
CA ALA A 22 2.81 -21.83 -28.82
C ALA A 22 3.26 -21.40 -27.41
N LYS A 23 4.58 -21.31 -27.18
CA LYS A 23 5.13 -20.90 -25.88
C LYS A 23 4.93 -19.42 -25.55
N HIS A 24 4.95 -18.57 -26.57
CA HIS A 24 4.63 -17.16 -26.42
C HIS A 24 3.18 -16.98 -26.01
N ALA A 25 2.23 -17.69 -26.64
CA ALA A 25 0.83 -17.65 -26.26
C ALA A 25 0.59 -18.15 -24.82
N GLU A 26 1.26 -19.24 -24.42
CA GLU A 26 1.22 -19.76 -23.05
C GLU A 26 1.71 -18.72 -22.04
N LEU A 27 2.89 -18.14 -22.28
CA LEU A 27 3.46 -17.07 -21.45
C LEU A 27 2.52 -15.87 -21.30
N LEU A 28 1.92 -15.40 -22.39
CA LEU A 28 1.00 -14.26 -22.35
C LEU A 28 -0.29 -14.58 -21.59
N SER A 29 -0.78 -15.83 -21.67
CA SER A 29 -1.94 -16.29 -20.91
C SER A 29 -1.64 -16.31 -19.41
N GLU A 30 -0.51 -16.88 -19.02
CA GLU A 30 -0.08 -16.95 -17.61
C GLU A 30 0.21 -15.57 -17.04
N ALA A 31 0.99 -14.73 -17.73
CA ALA A 31 1.30 -13.38 -17.28
C ALA A 31 0.02 -12.54 -17.06
N ARG A 32 -0.97 -12.70 -17.94
CA ARG A 32 -2.29 -12.09 -17.78
C ARG A 32 -3.07 -12.68 -16.60
N GLY A 33 -2.98 -13.99 -16.38
CA GLY A 33 -3.57 -14.68 -15.24
C GLY A 33 -3.04 -14.13 -13.93
N VAL A 34 -1.71 -14.09 -13.77
CA VAL A 34 -1.00 -13.55 -12.61
C VAL A 34 -1.38 -12.08 -12.37
N ALA A 35 -1.35 -11.24 -13.41
CA ALA A 35 -1.72 -9.84 -13.28
C ALA A 35 -3.15 -9.67 -12.73
N ARG A 36 -4.09 -10.49 -13.21
CA ARG A 36 -5.50 -10.45 -12.80
C ARG A 36 -5.76 -11.04 -11.42
N GLU A 37 -5.09 -12.14 -11.09
CA GLU A 37 -5.28 -12.87 -9.85
C GLU A 37 -4.73 -12.10 -8.67
N PHE A 38 -3.49 -11.62 -8.80
CA PHE A 38 -2.80 -10.92 -7.73
C PHE A 38 -2.99 -9.40 -7.77
N GLY A 39 -3.57 -8.86 -8.85
CA GLY A 39 -3.75 -7.41 -8.99
C GLY A 39 -2.41 -6.67 -9.04
N VAL A 40 -1.43 -7.24 -9.72
CA VAL A 40 -0.09 -6.66 -9.91
C VAL A 40 0.18 -6.42 -11.39
N ASP A 41 0.95 -5.39 -11.72
CA ASP A 41 1.36 -5.15 -13.09
C ASP A 41 2.46 -6.14 -13.49
N VAL A 42 2.27 -6.82 -14.62
CA VAL A 42 3.20 -7.85 -15.12
C VAL A 42 3.71 -7.43 -16.49
N CYS A 43 5.03 -7.48 -16.66
CA CYS A 43 5.69 -7.25 -17.95
C CYS A 43 6.28 -8.57 -18.46
N ALA A 44 5.79 -9.08 -19.58
CA ALA A 44 6.35 -10.25 -20.25
C ALA A 44 7.22 -9.80 -21.44
N VAL A 45 8.43 -10.35 -21.52
CA VAL A 45 9.37 -10.12 -22.63
C VAL A 45 9.73 -11.46 -23.26
N ALA A 46 9.56 -11.58 -24.58
CA ALA A 46 9.89 -12.78 -25.33
C ALA A 46 10.85 -12.45 -26.49
N PHE A 47 11.96 -13.19 -26.58
CA PHE A 47 12.90 -13.09 -27.69
C PHE A 47 12.45 -13.99 -28.83
N ARG A 48 12.22 -13.38 -29.98
CA ARG A 48 11.80 -14.05 -31.20
C ARG A 48 12.99 -14.74 -31.88
N PRO A 49 12.75 -15.77 -32.69
CA PRO A 49 13.79 -16.45 -33.46
C PRO A 49 14.52 -15.54 -34.46
N ASP A 50 13.93 -14.40 -34.82
CA ASP A 50 14.50 -13.36 -35.67
C ASP A 50 15.47 -12.41 -34.94
N GLY A 51 15.68 -12.61 -33.64
CA GLY A 51 16.55 -11.79 -32.79
C GLY A 51 15.89 -10.55 -32.19
N THR A 52 14.61 -10.29 -32.50
CA THR A 52 13.87 -9.17 -31.91
C THR A 52 13.22 -9.55 -30.59
N ALA A 53 12.86 -8.55 -29.77
CA ALA A 53 12.15 -8.76 -28.51
C ALA A 53 10.73 -8.19 -28.59
N ALA A 54 9.74 -8.97 -28.16
CA ALA A 54 8.36 -8.53 -27.98
C ALA A 54 8.08 -8.28 -26.50
N ARG A 55 7.64 -7.05 -26.17
CA ARG A 55 7.29 -6.64 -24.80
C ARG A 55 5.79 -6.49 -24.67
N HIS A 56 5.22 -7.05 -23.61
CA HIS A 56 3.79 -7.00 -23.32
C HIS A 56 3.56 -6.59 -21.86
N GLU A 57 2.76 -5.56 -21.67
CA GLU A 57 2.39 -5.07 -20.34
C GLU A 57 0.95 -5.49 -20.01
N PHE A 58 0.76 -6.05 -18.83
CA PHE A 58 -0.52 -6.49 -18.31
C PHE A 58 -0.79 -5.77 -17.00
N LEU A 59 -1.85 -4.95 -17.00
CA LEU A 59 -2.23 -4.20 -15.81
C LEU A 59 -3.03 -5.06 -14.85
N GLY A 60 -2.51 -5.20 -13.64
CA GLY A 60 -3.18 -5.90 -12.56
C GLY A 60 -4.06 -4.96 -11.77
N VAL A 61 -5.19 -4.54 -12.34
CA VAL A 61 -6.12 -3.75 -11.54
C VAL A 61 -6.72 -4.67 -10.47
N ALA A 62 -6.29 -4.52 -9.22
CA ALA A 62 -6.78 -5.26 -8.06
C ALA A 62 -8.32 -5.33 -8.08
N ARG A 63 -8.89 -6.49 -7.76
CA ARG A 63 -10.36 -6.68 -7.75
C ARG A 63 -11.05 -5.62 -6.90
N GLU A 64 -10.41 -5.21 -5.81
CA GLU A 64 -10.83 -4.13 -4.91
C GLU A 64 -10.87 -2.78 -5.62
N ALA A 65 -9.82 -2.40 -6.35
CA ALA A 65 -9.82 -1.15 -7.11
C ALA A 65 -10.94 -1.11 -8.16
N ARG A 66 -11.25 -2.24 -8.81
CA ARG A 66 -12.40 -2.35 -9.73
C ARG A 66 -13.75 -2.25 -9.00
N ALA A 67 -13.85 -2.80 -7.79
CA ALA A 67 -15.05 -2.68 -6.96
C ALA A 67 -15.24 -1.23 -6.49
N VAL A 68 -14.18 -0.59 -5.98
CA VAL A 68 -14.16 0.82 -5.58
C VAL A 68 -14.58 1.72 -6.74
N GLY A 69 -14.05 1.51 -7.94
CA GLY A 69 -14.47 2.27 -9.12
C GLY A 69 -15.96 2.10 -9.46
N ARG A 70 -16.51 0.89 -9.31
CA ARG A 70 -17.95 0.63 -9.53
C ARG A 70 -18.81 1.29 -8.45
N ILE A 71 -18.42 1.17 -7.18
CA ILE A 71 -19.12 1.78 -6.04
C ILE A 71 -19.12 3.29 -6.20
N ARG A 72 -17.96 3.91 -6.48
CA ARG A 72 -17.86 5.37 -6.71
C ARG A 72 -18.79 5.84 -7.82
N ARG A 73 -18.87 5.11 -8.94
CA ARG A 73 -19.79 5.45 -10.03
C ARG A 73 -21.25 5.28 -9.64
N ALA A 74 -21.59 4.25 -8.86
CA ALA A 74 -22.94 4.07 -8.34
C ALA A 74 -23.32 5.24 -7.43
N VAL A 75 -22.50 5.53 -6.42
CA VAL A 75 -22.69 6.66 -5.50
C VAL A 75 -22.79 7.98 -6.25
N ALA A 76 -21.93 8.25 -7.24
CA ALA A 76 -21.99 9.47 -8.02
C ALA A 76 -23.32 9.62 -8.78
N ARG A 77 -23.84 8.52 -9.34
CA ARG A 77 -25.17 8.53 -9.99
C ARG A 77 -26.28 8.77 -8.98
N ASP A 78 -26.24 8.09 -7.85
CA ASP A 78 -27.26 8.22 -6.81
C ASP A 78 -27.28 9.65 -6.25
N VAL A 79 -26.10 10.24 -6.00
CA VAL A 79 -25.96 11.64 -5.55
C VAL A 79 -26.41 12.63 -6.63
N SER A 80 -26.16 12.35 -7.90
CA SER A 80 -26.62 13.20 -9.00
C SER A 80 -28.14 13.14 -9.20
N ALA A 81 -28.76 12.03 -8.81
CA ALA A 81 -30.22 11.84 -8.86
C ALA A 81 -30.94 12.43 -7.64
N MET A 82 -30.23 12.67 -6.53
CA MET A 82 -30.80 13.28 -5.33
C MET A 82 -31.20 14.75 -5.58
N GLY A 83 -32.34 15.14 -5.00
CA GLY A 83 -32.80 16.52 -5.03
C GLY A 83 -32.05 17.42 -4.06
N LEU A 84 -32.00 18.73 -4.33
CA LEU A 84 -31.28 19.71 -3.47
C LEU A 84 -31.71 19.68 -1.99
N ARG A 85 -33.00 19.43 -1.71
CA ARG A 85 -33.52 19.33 -0.34
C ARG A 85 -33.00 18.09 0.38
N GLU A 86 -32.99 16.96 -0.32
CA GLU A 86 -32.50 15.68 0.19
C GLU A 86 -31.00 15.78 0.49
N VAL A 87 -30.21 16.34 -0.43
CA VAL A 87 -28.77 16.59 -0.20
C VAL A 87 -28.56 17.45 1.05
N ALA A 88 -29.32 18.53 1.24
CA ALA A 88 -29.21 19.39 2.42
C ALA A 88 -29.59 18.67 3.74
N GLU A 89 -30.53 17.72 3.71
CA GLU A 89 -30.87 16.88 4.85
C GLU A 89 -29.75 15.90 5.20
N HIS A 90 -29.21 15.20 4.21
CA HIS A 90 -28.07 14.30 4.38
C HIS A 90 -26.84 15.03 4.93
N GLU A 91 -26.55 16.24 4.45
CA GLU A 91 -25.47 17.06 5.00
C GLU A 91 -25.69 17.45 6.46
N ARG A 92 -26.93 17.79 6.85
CA ARG A 92 -27.27 18.10 8.25
C ARG A 92 -27.07 16.88 9.15
N GLN A 93 -27.52 15.71 8.70
CA GLN A 93 -27.33 14.45 9.42
C GLN A 93 -25.84 14.10 9.57
N LEU A 94 -25.06 14.22 8.49
CA LEU A 94 -23.61 14.00 8.51
C LEU A 94 -22.90 14.92 9.49
N ARG A 95 -23.27 16.21 9.53
CA ARG A 95 -22.72 17.17 10.50
C ARG A 95 -23.06 16.79 11.93
N ALA A 96 -24.30 16.39 12.20
CA ALA A 96 -24.71 15.94 13.54
C ALA A 96 -23.91 14.71 14.00
N LEU A 97 -23.76 13.70 13.13
CA LEU A 97 -22.99 12.50 13.44
C LEU A 97 -21.51 12.81 13.70
N ARG A 98 -20.89 13.67 12.88
CA ARG A 98 -19.50 14.10 13.10
C ARG A 98 -19.32 14.77 14.46
N ALA A 99 -20.24 15.66 14.84
CA ALA A 99 -20.20 16.32 16.14
C ALA A 99 -20.33 15.33 17.33
N VAL A 100 -21.13 14.26 17.17
CA VAL A 100 -21.22 13.19 18.19
C VAL A 100 -19.90 12.45 18.30
N VAL A 101 -19.33 12.02 17.17
CA VAL A 101 -18.04 11.30 17.15
C VAL A 101 -16.92 12.16 17.75
N GLU A 102 -16.87 13.45 17.41
CA GLU A 102 -15.88 14.38 17.97
C GLU A 102 -16.00 14.50 19.49
N ARG A 103 -17.22 14.63 20.02
CA ARG A 103 -17.46 14.68 21.47
C ARG A 103 -17.04 13.39 22.16
N GLU A 104 -17.34 12.23 21.58
CA GLU A 104 -16.91 10.94 22.13
C GLU A 104 -15.39 10.79 22.13
N LEU A 105 -14.73 11.22 21.05
CA LEU A 105 -13.27 11.21 20.97
C LEU A 105 -12.64 12.14 22.00
N GLN A 106 -13.19 13.35 22.19
CA GLN A 106 -12.75 14.30 23.22
C GLN A 106 -12.96 13.75 24.63
N ALA A 107 -14.12 13.13 24.90
CA ALA A 107 -14.39 12.51 26.19
C ALA A 107 -13.43 11.36 26.49
N LYS A 108 -13.14 10.51 25.50
CA LYS A 108 -12.15 9.43 25.59
C LYS A 108 -10.74 9.98 25.83
N ALA A 109 -10.34 11.04 25.13
CA ALA A 109 -9.05 11.71 25.34
C ALA A 109 -8.94 12.29 26.76
N ALA A 110 -9.94 13.04 27.21
CA ALA A 110 -9.96 13.62 28.56
C ALA A 110 -9.96 12.56 29.67
N ALA A 111 -10.65 11.44 29.48
CA ALA A 111 -10.61 10.30 30.40
C ALA A 111 -9.20 9.68 30.47
N ARG A 112 -8.53 9.52 29.33
CA ARG A 112 -7.15 9.02 29.26
C ARG A 112 -6.16 9.95 29.96
N ASP A 113 -6.31 11.27 29.77
CA ASP A 113 -5.46 12.28 30.41
C ASP A 113 -5.65 12.32 31.93
N LYS A 114 -6.89 12.15 32.42
CA LYS A 114 -7.17 12.01 33.85
C LYS A 114 -6.55 10.74 34.43
N ALA A 115 -6.64 9.61 33.71
CA ALA A 115 -6.03 8.36 34.14
C ALA A 115 -4.50 8.44 34.21
N THR A 116 -3.86 9.12 33.25
CA THR A 116 -2.40 9.34 33.27
C THR A 116 -1.98 10.30 34.38
N LYS A 117 -2.74 11.37 34.64
CA LYS A 117 -2.48 12.28 35.77
C LYS A 117 -2.67 11.61 37.13
N ALA A 118 -3.70 10.76 37.28
CA ALA A 118 -3.91 9.99 38.51
C ALA A 118 -2.79 8.95 38.75
N ALA A 119 -2.32 8.29 37.70
CA ALA A 119 -1.17 7.39 37.78
C ALA A 119 0.15 8.13 38.13
N GLY A 120 0.34 9.34 37.61
CA GLY A 120 1.48 10.21 37.96
C GLY A 120 1.42 10.74 39.39
N ALA A 121 0.23 11.06 39.91
CA ALA A 121 0.04 11.50 41.29
C ALA A 121 0.27 10.37 42.31
N ALA A 122 -0.16 9.14 42.01
CA ALA A 122 0.09 7.97 42.85
C ALA A 122 1.59 7.58 42.93
N ALA A 123 2.42 8.02 41.98
CA ALA A 123 3.88 7.86 42.02
C ALA A 123 4.59 9.00 42.79
N GLY A 124 3.92 10.12 43.05
CA GLY A 124 4.47 11.28 43.76
C GLY A 124 4.35 11.23 45.29
N ASP A 125 3.49 10.37 45.83
CA ASP A 125 3.14 10.36 47.26
C ASP A 125 4.00 9.41 48.13
N LYS A 126 5.24 9.13 47.69
CA LYS A 126 6.23 8.31 48.42
C LYS A 126 7.55 9.01 48.73
N ARG A 127 7.62 10.35 48.66
CA ARG A 127 8.81 11.07 49.17
C ARG A 127 8.62 11.47 50.63
N ALA A 128 8.90 10.51 51.50
CA ALA A 128 9.20 10.76 52.91
C ALA A 128 10.38 11.75 53.02
N PRO A 129 10.35 12.71 53.97
CA PRO A 129 11.41 13.69 54.16
C PRO A 129 12.52 13.11 55.03
N GLU A 130 13.22 12.08 54.55
CA GLU A 130 14.43 11.57 55.20
C GLU A 130 15.48 11.30 54.13
N GLN A 131 16.14 12.37 53.68
CA GLN A 131 17.50 12.36 53.11
C GLN A 131 17.91 13.80 52.80
N GLN A 132 17.98 14.62 53.86
CA GLN A 132 18.61 15.93 53.79
C GLN A 132 19.82 15.96 54.73
N GLN A 133 20.76 15.05 54.49
CA GLN A 133 22.12 15.19 54.99
C GLN A 133 23.06 14.37 54.11
N GLN A 134 24.16 15.02 53.71
CA GLN A 134 25.25 14.53 52.85
C GLN A 134 25.06 14.76 51.35
N GLN A 135 25.42 15.96 50.89
CA GLN A 135 26.74 16.16 50.25
C GLN A 135 26.90 17.63 49.88
N ALA A 136 27.64 18.33 50.74
CA ALA A 136 28.41 19.47 50.30
C ALA A 136 29.59 18.96 49.45
N GLY A 137 29.82 19.59 48.29
CA GLY A 137 31.11 19.55 47.60
C GLY A 137 31.09 18.92 46.21
N GLY A 138 31.51 19.70 45.21
CA GLY A 138 32.01 19.14 43.95
C GLY A 138 31.55 19.86 42.71
N ALA A 139 32.27 20.91 42.34
CA ALA A 139 32.14 21.60 41.07
C ALA A 139 32.67 20.73 39.91
N GLY A 140 32.07 20.92 38.73
CA GLY A 140 32.84 21.04 37.49
C GLY A 140 33.05 19.78 36.64
N ASP A 141 32.37 19.79 35.50
CA ASP A 141 32.93 19.55 34.17
C ASP A 141 33.41 18.14 33.81
N SER A 142 32.72 17.49 32.86
CA SER A 142 33.24 16.31 32.16
C SER A 142 32.73 16.22 30.73
N LYS A 143 33.44 16.96 29.86
CA LYS A 143 33.96 16.57 28.54
C LYS A 143 33.25 15.42 27.81
N ILE A 144 32.48 15.82 26.81
CA ILE A 144 32.03 15.06 25.64
C ILE A 144 33.24 14.40 24.96
N ARG A 145 33.24 13.06 24.83
CA ARG A 145 34.15 12.35 23.92
C ARG A 145 33.42 12.02 22.61
N ARG A 146 33.81 12.69 21.53
CA ARG A 146 33.36 12.43 20.15
C ARG A 146 34.19 11.27 19.59
N ILE A 147 33.55 10.14 19.30
CA ILE A 147 34.18 9.00 18.63
C ILE A 147 34.14 9.27 17.11
N ILE A 148 35.30 9.30 16.48
CA ILE A 148 35.47 9.24 15.01
C ILE A 148 35.88 7.80 14.70
N ILE A 149 35.07 7.09 13.93
CA ILE A 149 35.41 5.78 13.36
C ILE A 149 35.83 6.03 11.91
N GLY A 150 37.06 5.62 11.58
CA GLY A 150 37.59 5.60 10.22
C GLY A 150 37.24 4.33 9.47
#